data_AF-A0A6G1RCJ3-F1
#
_entry.id   AF-A0A6G1RCJ3-F1
#
_cell.length_a   1.000
_cell.length_b   1.000
_cell.length_c   1.000
_cell.angle_alpha   90.00
_cell.angle_beta   90.00
_cell.angle_gamma   90.00
#
_symmetry.space_group_name_H-M   'P 1'
#
loop_
_entity.id
_entity.type
_entity.pdbx_description
1 polymer ?
#
loop_
_entity_poly.entity_id
_entity_poly.type
_entity_poly.pdbx_seq_one_letter_code
_entity_poly.pdbx_strand_id
1 'polypeptide(L)'
;METMWEIPAIGHFLCLAQQILNLPEIVFYELERCLLMPQCNVFLSKIMTSLLSPPHRRSTLHRRPTLSYRSWEAALRQKVQHWYTVVGQTDNPNSSAEKLGLCPQFFKVLGEVNPLEEKPFHELPFYQKVWLLKGLCDFV
;
A
#
# COMPACT_ATOMS: atom_id res chain seq x y z
N MET A 1 -20.45 -8.40 -7.56
CA MET A 1 -19.38 -7.72 -6.79
C MET A 1 -18.87 -8.77 -5.82
N GLU A 2 -17.71 -9.36 -6.09
CA GLU A 2 -17.07 -10.24 -5.09
C GLU A 2 -16.77 -9.39 -3.85
N THR A 3 -17.03 -9.94 -2.67
CA THR A 3 -16.81 -9.23 -1.39
C THR A 3 -15.35 -8.87 -1.21
N MET A 4 -15.02 -7.58 -1.12
CA MET A 4 -13.65 -7.07 -0.96
C MET A 4 -13.29 -6.91 0.52
N TRP A 5 -13.00 -8.03 1.17
CA TRP A 5 -12.67 -8.09 2.61
C TRP A 5 -11.37 -7.37 2.97
N GLU A 6 -10.54 -7.04 1.98
CA GLU A 6 -9.29 -6.32 2.17
C GLU A 6 -9.51 -4.88 2.63
N ILE A 7 -10.58 -4.22 2.19
CA ILE A 7 -10.90 -2.84 2.61
C ILE A 7 -11.15 -2.75 4.12
N PRO A 8 -12.08 -3.52 4.70
CA PRO A 8 -12.28 -3.47 6.15
C PRO A 8 -11.04 -3.92 6.91
N ALA A 9 -10.26 -4.87 6.40
CA ALA A 9 -9.00 -5.28 7.02
C ALA A 9 -7.96 -4.15 7.04
N ILE A 10 -7.77 -3.44 5.92
CA ILE A 10 -6.91 -2.25 5.84
C ILE A 10 -7.40 -1.19 6.82
N GLY A 11 -8.69 -0.86 6.80
CA GLY A 11 -9.27 0.16 7.69
C GLY A 11 -9.02 -0.17 9.17
N HIS A 12 -9.28 -1.41 9.57
CA HIS A 12 -9.04 -1.89 10.93
C HIS A 12 -7.55 -1.79 11.33
N PHE A 13 -6.64 -2.22 10.45
CA PHE A 13 -5.20 -2.08 10.69
C PHE A 13 -4.80 -0.60 10.86
N LEU A 14 -5.24 0.28 9.97
CA LEU A 14 -4.91 1.70 10.03
C LEU A 14 -5.45 2.35 11.32
N CYS A 15 -6.63 1.94 11.80
CA CYS A 15 -7.15 2.37 13.10
C CYS A 15 -6.24 1.94 14.25
N LEU A 16 -5.82 0.67 14.28
CA LEU A 16 -4.95 0.15 15.33
C LEU A 16 -3.55 0.79 15.30
N ALA A 17 -3.02 1.03 14.11
CA ALA A 17 -1.69 1.58 13.90
C ALA A 17 -1.64 3.11 13.86
N GLN A 18 -2.79 3.79 14.05
CA GLN A 18 -2.95 5.24 13.82
C GLN A 18 -1.89 6.09 14.52
N GLN A 19 -1.62 5.80 15.80
CA GLN A 19 -0.63 6.55 16.59
C GLN A 19 0.80 6.35 16.08
N ILE A 20 1.18 5.10 15.80
CA ILE A 20 2.54 4.73 15.36
C ILE A 20 2.80 5.25 13.94
N LEU A 21 1.77 5.25 13.10
CA LEU A 21 1.81 5.74 11.73
C LEU A 21 1.53 7.24 11.63
N ASN A 22 1.26 7.94 12.74
CA ASN A 22 0.93 9.38 12.74
C ASN A 22 -0.18 9.72 11.72
N LEU A 23 -1.24 8.91 11.70
CA LEU A 23 -2.37 9.04 10.79
C LEU A 23 -3.49 9.89 11.39
N PRO A 24 -4.29 10.57 10.56
CA PRO A 24 -5.55 11.15 11.02
C PRO A 24 -6.55 10.06 11.40
N GLU A 25 -7.70 10.48 11.95
CA GLU A 25 -8.84 9.58 12.15
C GLU A 25 -9.20 8.84 10.85
N ILE A 26 -9.33 7.52 10.94
CA ILE A 26 -9.62 6.66 9.80
C ILE A 26 -11.12 6.55 9.61
N VAL A 27 -11.58 7.06 8.47
CA VAL A 27 -12.99 7.04 8.10
C VAL A 27 -13.18 6.05 6.95
N PHE A 28 -13.93 4.96 7.19
CA PHE A 28 -14.01 3.83 6.24
C PHE A 28 -14.56 4.23 4.86
N TYR A 29 -15.59 5.09 4.80
CA TYR A 29 -16.10 5.56 3.50
C TYR A 29 -15.06 6.42 2.75
N GLU A 30 -14.16 7.12 3.47
CA GLU A 30 -13.09 7.88 2.85
C GLU A 30 -11.98 6.97 2.32
N LEU A 31 -11.73 5.84 2.97
CA LEU A 31 -10.77 4.83 2.51
C LEU A 31 -11.15 4.26 1.14
N GLU A 32 -12.43 3.94 0.92
CA GLU A 32 -12.91 3.48 -0.39
C GLU A 32 -12.81 4.60 -1.43
N ARG A 33 -13.30 5.79 -1.07
CA ARG A 33 -13.33 6.96 -1.96
C ARG A 33 -11.94 7.41 -2.39
N CYS A 34 -10.95 7.32 -1.50
CA CYS A 34 -9.60 7.80 -1.79
C CYS A 34 -8.88 6.93 -2.84
N LEU A 35 -9.21 5.64 -2.93
CA LEU A 35 -8.67 4.73 -3.93
C LEU A 35 -9.34 4.90 -5.32
N LEU A 36 -10.54 5.46 -5.37
CA LEU A 36 -11.20 5.83 -6.64
C LEU A 36 -10.55 7.08 -7.27
N MET A 37 -10.13 8.04 -6.45
CA MET A 37 -9.55 9.31 -6.92
C MET A 37 -8.18 9.62 -6.25
N PRO A 38 -7.15 8.78 -6.48
CA PRO A 38 -5.92 8.82 -5.69
C PRO A 38 -5.03 10.05 -5.96
N GLN A 39 -5.19 10.72 -7.11
CA GLN A 39 -4.32 11.84 -7.52
C GLN A 39 -4.54 13.13 -6.73
N CYS A 40 -5.76 13.35 -6.24
CA CYS A 40 -6.14 14.59 -5.56
C CYS A 40 -6.53 14.37 -4.09
N ASN A 41 -6.46 13.14 -3.59
CA ASN A 41 -6.94 12.81 -2.26
C ASN A 41 -5.85 12.98 -1.19
N VAL A 42 -6.00 14.02 -0.35
CA VAL A 42 -5.07 14.33 0.74
C VAL A 42 -5.02 13.24 1.80
N PHE A 43 -6.14 12.57 2.08
CA PHE A 43 -6.20 11.46 3.05
C PHE A 43 -5.34 10.28 2.59
N LEU A 44 -5.44 9.87 1.31
CA LEU A 44 -4.56 8.86 0.74
C LEU A 44 -3.10 9.30 0.77
N SER A 45 -2.79 10.56 0.41
CA SER A 45 -1.42 11.07 0.48
C SER A 45 -0.82 10.94 1.89
N LYS A 46 -1.60 11.19 2.96
CA LYS A 46 -1.14 11.00 4.35
C LYS A 46 -0.85 9.53 4.65
N ILE A 47 -1.76 8.63 4.27
CA ILE A 47 -1.59 7.18 4.44
C ILE A 47 -0.32 6.71 3.72
N MET A 48 -0.19 7.02 2.42
CA MET A 48 0.94 6.58 1.60
C MET A 48 2.27 7.16 2.10
N THR A 49 2.29 8.43 2.52
CA THR A 49 3.47 9.06 3.14
C THR A 49 3.93 8.28 4.37
N SER A 50 2.98 7.86 5.23
CA SER A 50 3.32 7.12 6.44
C SER A 50 3.81 5.70 6.15
N LEU A 51 3.06 4.93 5.36
CA LEU A 51 3.37 3.53 5.06
C LEU A 51 4.69 3.38 4.29
N LEU A 52 4.99 4.30 3.36
CA LEU A 52 6.22 4.27 2.56
C LEU A 52 7.43 4.91 3.27
N SER A 53 7.21 5.60 4.39
CA SER A 53 8.31 6.18 5.16
C SER A 53 9.03 5.10 5.99
N PRO A 54 10.38 5.12 6.04
CA PRO A 54 11.14 4.23 6.92
C PRO A 54 10.71 4.39 8.39
N PRO A 55 10.70 3.32 9.21
CA PRO A 55 10.21 3.35 10.60
C PRO A 55 10.82 4.48 11.43
N HIS A 56 12.14 4.69 11.34
CA HIS A 56 12.86 5.73 12.07
C HIS A 56 12.47 7.17 11.69
N ARG A 57 11.80 7.38 10.54
CA ARG A 57 11.32 8.70 10.11
C ARG A 57 9.87 8.96 10.47
N ARG A 58 9.08 7.91 10.79
CA ARG A 58 7.62 8.01 11.01
C ARG A 58 7.25 8.96 12.16
N SER A 59 8.03 8.94 13.25
CA SER A 59 7.82 9.80 14.43
C SER A 59 7.91 11.31 14.13
N THR A 60 8.60 11.70 13.06
CA THR A 60 8.79 13.11 12.67
C THR A 60 7.89 13.55 11.53
N LEU A 61 6.97 12.70 11.06
CA LEU A 61 6.10 13.01 9.91
C LEU A 61 5.19 14.22 10.15
N HIS A 62 4.77 14.46 11.38
CA HIS A 62 3.99 15.65 11.74
C HIS A 62 4.72 16.98 11.46
N ARG A 63 6.04 16.95 11.25
CA ARG A 63 6.86 18.14 10.91
C ARG A 63 7.23 18.23 9.43
N ARG A 64 6.74 17.31 8.61
CA ARG A 64 7.12 17.21 7.19
C ARG A 64 5.89 17.32 6.29
N PRO A 65 6.05 17.86 5.08
CA PRO A 65 4.97 17.84 4.10
C PRO A 65 4.65 16.40 3.70
N THR A 66 3.36 16.13 3.48
CA THR A 66 2.90 14.88 2.86
C THR A 66 3.46 14.77 1.44
N LEU A 67 3.82 13.56 1.03
CA LEU A 67 4.28 13.29 -0.32
C LEU A 67 3.18 13.67 -1.34
N SER A 68 3.61 14.31 -2.43
CA SER A 68 2.75 14.51 -3.61
C SER A 68 2.36 13.17 -4.23
N TYR A 69 1.28 13.14 -5.03
CA TYR A 69 0.88 11.93 -5.78
C TYR A 69 2.05 11.28 -6.51
N ARG A 70 2.78 12.07 -7.30
CA ARG A 70 3.94 11.58 -8.07
C ARG A 70 5.04 11.01 -7.16
N SER A 71 5.28 11.66 -6.03
CA SER A 71 6.35 11.25 -5.10
C SER A 71 6.02 9.93 -4.40
N TRP A 72 4.81 9.78 -3.85
CA TRP A 72 4.45 8.52 -3.19
C TRP A 72 4.24 7.40 -4.20
N GLU A 73 3.74 7.69 -5.40
CA GLU A 73 3.53 6.67 -6.44
C GLU A 73 4.86 6.10 -6.94
N ALA A 74 5.87 6.95 -7.14
CA ALA A 74 7.21 6.49 -7.48
C ALA A 74 7.83 5.62 -6.37
N ALA A 75 7.66 6.02 -5.10
CA ALA A 75 8.12 5.25 -3.96
C ALA A 75 7.39 3.90 -3.85
N LEU A 76 6.07 3.87 -4.09
CA LEU A 76 5.29 2.64 -4.17
C LEU A 76 5.81 1.73 -5.29
N ARG A 77 6.02 2.26 -6.50
CA ARG A 77 6.56 1.48 -7.64
C ARG A 77 7.88 0.82 -7.27
N GLN A 78 8.81 1.57 -6.69
CA GLN A 78 10.10 1.02 -6.25
C GLN A 78 9.95 -0.06 -5.17
N LYS A 79 9.06 0.16 -4.20
CA LYS A 79 8.79 -0.78 -3.11
C LYS A 79 8.24 -2.11 -3.64
N VAL A 80 7.24 -2.03 -4.51
CA VAL A 80 6.58 -3.19 -5.11
C VAL A 80 7.55 -3.92 -6.03
N GLN A 81 8.36 -3.20 -6.83
CA GLN A 81 9.40 -3.81 -7.66
C GLN A 81 10.37 -4.66 -6.84
N HIS A 82 10.80 -4.13 -5.69
CA HIS A 82 11.67 -4.85 -4.78
C HIS A 82 11.02 -6.14 -4.28
N TRP A 83 9.73 -6.12 -3.91
CA TRP A 83 9.02 -7.33 -3.50
C TRP A 83 8.96 -8.39 -4.61
N TYR A 84 8.65 -7.99 -5.85
CA TYR A 84 8.65 -8.92 -7.00
C TYR A 84 10.04 -9.50 -7.27
N THR A 85 11.09 -8.68 -7.15
CA THR A 85 12.47 -9.13 -7.34
C THR A 85 12.87 -10.17 -6.30
N VAL A 86 12.57 -9.92 -5.02
CA VAL A 86 12.88 -10.86 -3.92
C VAL A 86 12.13 -12.18 -4.09
N VAL A 87 10.84 -12.12 -4.42
CA VAL A 87 10.01 -13.33 -4.55
C VAL A 87 10.37 -14.14 -5.81
N GLY A 88 10.64 -13.46 -6.93
CA GLY A 88 11.00 -14.08 -8.21
C GLY A 88 12.40 -14.71 -8.27
N GLN A 89 13.27 -14.41 -7.30
CA GLN A 89 14.63 -14.98 -7.22
C GLN A 89 14.70 -16.32 -6.47
N THR A 90 13.57 -16.88 -6.05
CA THR A 90 13.53 -18.04 -5.16
C THR A 90 12.69 -19.18 -5.72
N ASP A 91 13.12 -20.42 -5.45
CA ASP A 91 12.37 -21.63 -5.84
C ASP A 91 11.07 -21.81 -5.04
N ASN A 92 10.89 -21.06 -3.95
CA ASN A 92 9.68 -21.06 -3.12
C ASN A 92 9.12 -19.64 -2.91
N PRO A 93 8.35 -19.11 -3.89
CA PRO A 93 7.76 -17.78 -3.84
C PRO A 93 6.88 -17.52 -2.61
N ASN A 94 6.15 -18.53 -2.13
CA ASN A 94 5.25 -18.39 -0.98
C ASN A 94 6.05 -18.14 0.31
N SER A 95 7.09 -18.92 0.55
CA SER A 95 7.96 -18.73 1.73
C SER A 95 8.68 -17.38 1.67
N SER A 96 9.08 -16.92 0.48
CA SER A 96 9.71 -15.61 0.30
C SER A 96 8.74 -14.45 0.54
N ALA A 97 7.48 -14.58 0.09
CA ALA A 97 6.43 -13.60 0.39
C ALA A 97 6.19 -13.48 1.90
N GLU A 98 6.07 -14.61 2.61
CA GLU A 98 5.89 -14.64 4.07
C GLU A 98 7.04 -13.99 4.82
N LYS A 99 8.30 -14.20 4.38
CA LYS A 99 9.48 -13.53 4.97
C LYS A 99 9.47 -12.01 4.80
N LEU A 100 8.79 -11.50 3.78
CA LEU A 100 8.54 -10.07 3.59
C LEU A 100 7.33 -9.56 4.39
N GLY A 101 6.62 -10.44 5.09
CA GLY A 101 5.35 -10.15 5.77
C GLY A 101 4.14 -10.15 4.83
N LEU A 102 4.31 -10.47 3.55
CA LEU A 102 3.25 -10.39 2.54
C LEU A 102 2.48 -11.70 2.44
N CYS A 103 1.16 -11.59 2.35
CA CYS A 103 0.31 -12.74 2.03
C CYS A 103 0.60 -13.26 0.60
N PRO A 104 0.82 -14.57 0.37
CA PRO A 104 1.06 -15.11 -0.97
C PRO A 104 -0.03 -14.79 -2.00
N GLN A 105 -1.27 -14.57 -1.54
CA GLN A 105 -2.39 -14.17 -2.39
C GLN A 105 -2.16 -12.80 -3.08
N PHE A 106 -1.30 -11.94 -2.52
CA PHE A 106 -0.91 -10.65 -3.08
C PHE A 106 -0.40 -10.80 -4.52
N PHE A 107 0.56 -11.72 -4.74
CA PHE A 107 1.16 -11.95 -6.05
C PHE A 107 0.19 -12.65 -7.01
N LYS A 108 -0.70 -13.51 -6.50
CA LYS A 108 -1.75 -14.12 -7.33
C LYS A 108 -2.75 -13.09 -7.88
N VAL A 109 -3.11 -12.09 -7.07
CA VAL A 109 -4.10 -11.07 -7.46
C VAL A 109 -3.50 -9.96 -8.32
N LEU A 110 -2.27 -9.55 -8.03
CA LEU A 110 -1.59 -8.51 -8.80
C LEU A 110 -0.97 -9.03 -10.12
N GLY A 111 -0.71 -10.33 -10.20
CA GLY A 111 -0.15 -10.99 -11.39
C GLY A 111 1.33 -11.37 -11.21
N GLU A 112 1.90 -11.96 -12.25
CA GLU A 112 3.30 -12.44 -12.23
C GLU A 112 4.32 -11.30 -12.27
N VAL A 113 3.92 -10.13 -12.77
CA VAL A 113 4.76 -8.94 -12.92
C VAL A 113 4.19 -7.77 -12.12
N ASN A 114 5.05 -6.81 -11.78
CA ASN A 114 4.62 -5.62 -11.07
C ASN A 114 3.65 -4.78 -11.94
N PRO A 115 2.37 -4.62 -11.57
CA PRO A 115 1.39 -3.91 -12.39
C PRO A 115 1.72 -2.42 -12.55
N LEU A 116 2.59 -1.86 -11.68
CA LEU A 116 3.03 -0.47 -11.75
C LEU A 116 4.12 -0.23 -12.82
N GLU A 117 4.67 -1.28 -13.43
CA GLU A 117 5.56 -1.14 -14.60
C GLU A 117 4.79 -0.67 -15.84
N GLU A 118 3.57 -1.18 -16.04
CA GLU A 118 2.75 -0.87 -17.20
C GLU A 118 1.86 0.36 -17.00
N LYS A 119 1.26 0.49 -15.82
CA LYS A 119 0.24 1.51 -15.54
C LYS A 119 0.55 2.29 -14.27
N PRO A 120 0.31 3.61 -14.25
CA PRO A 120 0.38 4.36 -13.00
C PRO A 120 -0.73 3.92 -12.05
N PHE A 121 -0.51 4.08 -10.74
CA PHE A 121 -1.45 3.60 -9.71
C PHE A 121 -2.92 3.98 -9.96
N HIS A 122 -3.21 5.22 -10.37
CA HIS A 122 -4.56 5.70 -10.62
C HIS A 122 -5.30 5.01 -11.77
N GLU A 123 -4.59 4.42 -12.73
CA GLU A 123 -5.16 3.69 -13.87
C GLU A 123 -5.37 2.20 -13.58
N LEU A 124 -4.86 1.70 -12.45
CA LEU A 124 -5.05 0.31 -12.06
C LEU A 124 -6.53 0.02 -11.74
N PRO A 125 -6.99 -1.21 -12.01
CA PRO A 125 -8.25 -1.72 -11.48
C PRO A 125 -8.34 -1.48 -9.97
N PHE A 126 -9.55 -1.16 -9.48
CA PHE A 126 -9.78 -0.81 -8.08
C PHE A 126 -9.28 -1.90 -7.11
N TYR A 127 -9.53 -3.17 -7.43
CA TYR A 127 -9.07 -4.29 -6.58
C TYR A 127 -7.54 -4.34 -6.49
N GLN A 128 -6.80 -4.05 -7.56
CA GLN A 128 -5.32 -4.02 -7.51
C GLN A 128 -4.81 -2.88 -6.64
N LYS A 129 -5.45 -1.70 -6.69
CA LYS A 129 -5.14 -0.58 -5.79
C LYS A 129 -5.32 -0.96 -4.32
N VAL A 130 -6.41 -1.67 -4.02
CA VAL A 130 -6.69 -2.19 -2.67
C VAL A 130 -5.61 -3.19 -2.24
N TRP A 131 -5.25 -4.15 -3.10
CA TRP A 131 -4.22 -5.14 -2.78
C TRP A 131 -2.83 -4.52 -2.60
N LEU A 132 -2.49 -3.48 -3.36
CA LEU A 132 -1.25 -2.72 -3.16
C LEU A 132 -1.22 -2.03 -1.79
N LEU A 133 -2.33 -1.40 -1.39
CA LEU A 133 -2.44 -0.79 -0.07
C LEU A 133 -2.41 -1.82 1.06
N LYS A 134 -3.07 -2.97 0.85
CA LYS A 134 -3.03 -4.12 1.77
C LYS A 134 -1.61 -4.62 1.97
N GLY A 135 -0.85 -4.83 0.88
CA GLY A 135 0.55 -5.25 0.95
C GLY A 135 1.44 -4.25 1.68
N LEU A 136 1.18 -2.94 1.56
CA LEU A 136 1.87 -1.95 2.38
C LEU A 136 1.54 -2.09 3.87
N CYS A 137 0.28 -2.35 4.22
CA CYS A 137 -0.13 -2.55 5.61
C CYS A 137 0.50 -3.82 6.20
N ASP A 138 0.51 -4.92 5.45
CA ASP A 138 1.15 -6.19 5.82
C ASP A 138 2.66 -6.03 6.10
N PHE A 139 3.33 -5.17 5.34
CA PHE A 139 4.78 -4.98 5.41
C PHE A 139 5.25 -4.13 6.61
N VAL A 140 4.39 -3.28 7.18
CA VAL A 140 4.75 -2.09 8.00
C VAL A 140 5.56 -2.35 9.26
#